data_AF-A0A520V8C8-F1
#
_entry.id   AF-A0A520V8C8-F1
#
_cell.length_a   1.000
_cell.length_b   1.000
_cell.length_c   1.000
_cell.angle_alpha   90.00
_cell.angle_beta   90.00
_cell.angle_gamma   90.00
#
_symmetry.space_group_name_H-M   'P 1'
#
loop_
_entity.id
_entity.type
_entity.pdbx_description
1 polymer ?
#
loop_
_entity_poly.entity_id
_entity_poly.type
_entity_poly.pdbx_seq_one_letter_code
_entity_poly.pdbx_strand_id
1 'polypeptide(L)'
;MKTLNLFLLFSFFFSVNSYSLPKCEGDWILWDNCKGTLNETNGLLKGHEYVGEWKDSNMHGKGTYTWPSGDKYVGEWKIGQFDGKGIYTSGSGKYKGDVYEGEFKNGNRDGYGTYTFADGTKIEGQWKNGRLLEND
;
A
#
# COMPACT_ATOMS: atom_id res chain seq x y z
N MET A 1 -28.06 41.03 27.51
CA MET A 1 -28.41 41.13 26.07
C MET A 1 -27.41 40.28 25.30
N LYS A 2 -27.79 39.06 24.91
CA LYS A 2 -26.91 38.08 24.26
C LYS A 2 -27.05 38.23 22.74
N THR A 3 -25.96 38.55 22.03
CA THR A 3 -25.91 38.43 20.57
C THR A 3 -25.34 37.07 20.22
N LEU A 4 -26.18 36.20 19.66
CA LEU A 4 -25.85 34.86 19.20
C LEU A 4 -25.33 34.98 17.75
N ASN A 5 -24.03 34.75 17.55
CA ASN A 5 -23.46 34.64 16.20
C ASN A 5 -23.81 33.27 15.61
N LEU A 6 -24.72 33.28 14.64
CA LEU A 6 -25.14 32.11 13.87
C LEU A 6 -24.10 31.84 12.77
N PHE A 7 -23.14 30.95 13.04
CA PHE A 7 -22.28 30.39 11.99
C PHE A 7 -23.06 29.32 11.22
N LEU A 8 -23.60 29.69 10.06
CA LEU A 8 -24.06 28.73 9.06
C LEU A 8 -22.84 28.07 8.40
N LEU A 9 -22.38 26.96 8.97
CA LEU A 9 -21.46 26.05 8.27
C LEU A 9 -22.25 25.33 7.18
N PHE A 10 -22.23 25.88 5.97
CA PHE A 10 -22.71 25.21 4.76
C PHE A 10 -21.70 24.11 4.40
N SER A 11 -21.80 22.95 5.04
CA SER A 11 -21.09 21.75 4.62
C SER A 11 -21.68 21.28 3.29
N PHE A 12 -21.07 21.73 2.19
CA PHE A 12 -21.32 21.20 0.86
C PHE A 12 -20.80 19.75 0.85
N PHE A 13 -21.68 18.80 1.14
CA PHE A 13 -21.43 17.39 0.86
C PHE A 13 -21.46 17.21 -0.65
N PHE A 14 -20.33 17.47 -1.32
CA PHE A 14 -20.11 16.93 -2.65
C PHE A 14 -20.14 15.40 -2.49
N SER A 15 -21.21 14.77 -2.95
CA SER A 15 -21.22 13.32 -3.17
C SER A 15 -20.10 13.03 -4.17
N VAL A 16 -18.95 12.60 -3.67
CA VAL A 16 -17.92 11.99 -4.50
C VAL A 16 -18.54 10.72 -5.06
N ASN A 17 -18.91 10.75 -6.35
CA ASN A 17 -19.19 9.53 -7.09
C ASN A 17 -17.90 8.71 -7.10
N SER A 18 -17.76 7.79 -6.15
CA SER A 18 -16.63 6.87 -6.10
C SER A 18 -16.84 5.84 -7.21
N TYR A 19 -16.29 6.12 -8.39
CA TYR A 19 -16.25 5.14 -9.47
C TYR A 19 -15.24 4.05 -9.09
N SER A 20 -15.73 2.89 -8.68
CA SER A 20 -14.91 1.70 -8.49
C SER A 20 -14.49 1.13 -9.84
N LEU A 21 -13.24 0.69 -9.97
CA LEU A 21 -12.77 -0.01 -11.16
C LEU A 21 -13.59 -1.29 -11.42
N PRO A 22 -13.82 -1.67 -12.68
CA PRO A 22 -14.47 -2.93 -13.03
C PRO A 22 -13.61 -4.13 -12.60
N LYS A 23 -14.21 -5.32 -12.56
CA LYS A 23 -13.48 -6.56 -12.31
C LYS A 23 -12.61 -6.91 -13.52
N CYS A 24 -11.39 -7.40 -13.27
CA CYS A 24 -10.57 -7.94 -14.35
C CYS A 24 -11.13 -9.26 -14.90
N GLU A 25 -11.17 -9.39 -16.22
CA GLU A 25 -11.65 -10.57 -16.94
C GLU A 25 -10.55 -11.17 -17.81
N GLY A 26 -10.60 -12.48 -18.04
CA GLY A 26 -9.62 -13.19 -18.85
C GLY A 26 -8.24 -13.30 -18.19
N ASP A 27 -7.22 -13.49 -19.02
CA ASP A 27 -5.83 -13.69 -18.61
C ASP A 27 -5.22 -12.37 -18.10
N TRP A 28 -4.36 -12.45 -17.07
CA TRP A 28 -3.79 -11.29 -16.38
C TRP A 28 -2.89 -10.45 -17.27
N ILE A 29 -2.36 -11.03 -18.35
CA ILE A 29 -1.62 -10.33 -19.42
C ILE A 29 -2.50 -9.37 -20.26
N LEU A 30 -3.81 -9.35 -20.02
CA LEU A 30 -4.75 -8.44 -20.67
C LEU A 30 -5.37 -7.43 -19.70
N TRP A 31 -5.02 -7.49 -18.41
CA TRP A 31 -5.68 -6.68 -17.39
C TRP A 31 -5.22 -5.23 -17.45
N ASP A 32 -6.18 -4.33 -17.68
CA ASP A 32 -5.97 -2.89 -17.74
C ASP A 32 -7.16 -2.14 -17.12
N ASN A 33 -6.86 -1.13 -16.30
CA ASN A 33 -7.82 -0.30 -15.58
C ASN A 33 -8.94 -1.10 -14.88
N CYS A 34 -8.57 -2.15 -14.16
CA CYS A 34 -9.50 -3.07 -13.49
C CYS A 34 -8.99 -3.49 -12.11
N LYS A 35 -9.83 -4.15 -11.32
CA LYS A 35 -9.46 -4.76 -10.03
C LYS A 35 -9.58 -6.28 -10.11
N GLY A 36 -8.52 -6.98 -9.74
CA GLY A 36 -8.38 -8.43 -9.93
C GLY A 36 -7.54 -9.09 -8.85
N THR A 37 -7.59 -10.43 -8.85
CA THR A 37 -6.82 -11.28 -7.95
C THR A 37 -5.90 -12.19 -8.78
N LEU A 38 -4.59 -12.03 -8.62
CA LEU A 38 -3.60 -12.96 -9.14
C LEU A 38 -3.23 -13.94 -8.02
N ASN A 39 -3.40 -15.24 -8.27
CA ASN A 39 -3.03 -16.32 -7.37
C ASN A 39 -2.16 -17.33 -8.13
N GLU A 40 -0.85 -17.28 -7.91
CA GLU A 40 0.08 -18.14 -8.64
C GLU A 40 0.22 -19.51 -7.97
N THR A 41 -0.06 -20.59 -8.71
CA THR A 41 -0.10 -21.97 -8.16
C THR A 41 1.09 -22.82 -8.61
N ASN A 42 1.87 -22.35 -9.58
CA ASN A 42 2.99 -23.05 -10.19
C ASN A 42 4.16 -22.08 -10.48
N GLY A 43 5.28 -22.63 -10.95
CA GLY A 43 6.46 -21.84 -11.31
C GLY A 43 7.15 -21.14 -10.14
N LEU A 44 7.99 -20.15 -10.47
CA LEU A 44 8.79 -19.37 -9.51
C LEU A 44 7.95 -18.46 -8.61
N LEU A 45 6.73 -18.13 -9.02
CA LEU A 45 5.81 -17.28 -8.27
C LEU A 45 4.79 -18.09 -7.47
N LYS A 46 4.94 -19.41 -7.35
CA LYS A 46 4.01 -20.25 -6.61
C LYS A 46 3.80 -19.73 -5.17
N GLY A 47 2.54 -19.51 -4.81
CA GLY A 47 2.11 -19.04 -3.49
C GLY A 47 2.13 -17.52 -3.33
N HIS A 48 2.54 -16.77 -4.36
CA HIS A 48 2.38 -15.32 -4.37
C HIS A 48 0.93 -14.97 -4.71
N GLU A 49 0.37 -14.03 -3.95
CA GLU A 49 -0.99 -13.52 -4.14
C GLU A 49 -0.96 -12.00 -4.25
N TYR A 50 -1.69 -11.47 -5.24
CA TYR A 50 -1.99 -10.05 -5.34
C TYR A 50 -3.48 -9.82 -5.49
N VAL A 51 -4.04 -8.93 -4.67
CA VAL A 51 -5.42 -8.46 -4.78
C VAL A 51 -5.39 -6.94 -4.88
N GLY A 52 -5.75 -6.41 -6.04
CA GLY A 52 -5.62 -4.98 -6.27
C GLY A 52 -5.95 -4.53 -7.67
N GLU A 53 -5.60 -3.28 -7.93
CA GLU A 53 -5.83 -2.63 -9.20
C GLU A 53 -4.71 -3.00 -10.20
N TRP A 54 -5.09 -3.06 -11.47
CA TRP A 54 -4.23 -3.46 -12.57
C TRP A 54 -4.30 -2.42 -13.66
N LYS A 55 -3.15 -2.16 -14.27
CA LYS A 55 -3.01 -1.27 -15.42
C LYS A 55 -1.89 -1.76 -16.31
N ASP A 56 -2.11 -1.83 -17.61
CA ASP A 56 -1.11 -2.30 -18.57
C ASP A 56 -0.45 -3.63 -18.15
N SER A 57 -1.23 -4.60 -17.67
CA SER A 57 -0.78 -5.91 -17.13
C SER A 57 0.13 -5.85 -15.89
N ASN A 58 0.23 -4.70 -15.24
CA ASN A 58 1.04 -4.50 -14.04
C ASN A 58 0.16 -4.20 -12.82
N MET A 59 0.62 -4.62 -11.65
CA MET A 59 0.06 -4.15 -10.38
C MET A 59 0.17 -2.62 -10.33
N HIS A 60 -0.94 -1.95 -10.02
CA HIS A 60 -1.06 -0.51 -10.06
C HIS A 60 -2.02 -0.02 -8.97
N GLY A 61 -2.02 1.29 -8.69
CA GLY A 61 -3.01 1.91 -7.81
C GLY A 61 -2.99 1.29 -6.41
N LYS A 62 -4.14 0.89 -5.86
CA LYS A 62 -4.21 0.29 -4.52
C LYS A 62 -4.24 -1.24 -4.60
N GLY A 63 -3.42 -1.89 -3.78
CA GLY A 63 -3.38 -3.36 -3.74
C GLY A 63 -2.73 -3.95 -2.50
N THR A 64 -2.99 -5.23 -2.30
CA THR A 64 -2.37 -6.07 -1.28
C THR A 64 -1.59 -7.17 -1.97
N TYR A 65 -0.33 -7.35 -1.58
CA TYR A 65 0.50 -8.47 -2.00
C TYR A 65 0.91 -9.29 -0.79
N THR A 66 0.78 -10.60 -0.91
CA THR A 66 1.17 -11.57 0.10
C THR A 66 2.21 -12.49 -0.50
N TRP A 67 3.37 -12.58 0.14
CA TRP A 67 4.43 -13.51 -0.26
C TRP A 67 4.20 -14.90 0.37
N PRO A 68 4.77 -15.97 -0.22
CA PRO A 68 4.77 -17.31 0.39
C PRO A 68 5.42 -17.35 1.78
N SER A 69 6.36 -16.44 2.06
CA SER A 69 6.97 -16.24 3.38
C SER A 69 5.98 -15.72 4.43
N GLY A 70 4.80 -15.27 4.02
CA GLY A 70 3.83 -14.56 4.85
C GLY A 70 4.12 -13.07 5.00
N ASP A 71 5.21 -12.54 4.39
CA ASP A 71 5.37 -11.10 4.27
C ASP A 71 4.14 -10.52 3.56
N LYS A 72 3.80 -9.27 3.85
CA LYS A 72 2.62 -8.62 3.30
C LYS A 72 2.86 -7.14 3.04
N TYR A 73 2.41 -6.66 1.90
CA TYR A 73 2.39 -5.24 1.56
C TYR A 73 0.96 -4.81 1.25
N VAL A 74 0.51 -3.72 1.87
CA VAL A 74 -0.78 -3.09 1.59
C VAL A 74 -0.52 -1.62 1.29
N GLY A 75 -0.79 -1.17 0.08
CA GLY A 75 -0.45 0.20 -0.28
C GLY A 75 -0.61 0.53 -1.74
N GLU A 76 0.14 1.54 -2.15
CA GLU A 76 0.19 2.10 -3.50
C GLU A 76 1.20 1.39 -4.39
N TRP A 77 0.81 1.17 -5.63
CA TRP A 77 1.56 0.44 -6.64
C TRP A 77 1.70 1.26 -7.90
N LYS A 78 2.87 1.14 -8.53
CA LYS A 78 3.14 1.70 -9.84
C LYS A 78 4.08 0.79 -10.61
N ILE A 79 3.61 0.31 -11.76
CA ILE A 79 4.39 -0.55 -12.68
C ILE A 79 5.01 -1.74 -11.89
N GLY A 80 4.18 -2.43 -11.12
CA GLY A 80 4.61 -3.63 -10.37
C GLY A 80 5.44 -3.37 -9.12
N GLN A 81 5.66 -2.12 -8.71
CA GLN A 81 6.48 -1.77 -7.55
C GLN A 81 5.68 -0.98 -6.51
N PHE A 82 6.06 -1.10 -5.23
CA PHE A 82 5.53 -0.21 -4.18
C PHE A 82 5.98 1.21 -4.47
N ASP A 83 5.04 2.13 -4.60
CA ASP A 83 5.30 3.52 -4.95
C ASP A 83 4.18 4.39 -4.38
N GLY A 84 4.50 5.26 -3.43
CA GLY A 84 3.53 6.01 -2.63
C GLY A 84 3.40 5.45 -1.21
N LYS A 85 2.24 5.62 -0.59
CA LYS A 85 2.03 5.21 0.81
C LYS A 85 1.67 3.74 0.93
N GLY A 86 2.24 3.06 1.93
CA GLY A 86 1.89 1.69 2.23
C GLY A 86 2.35 1.19 3.60
N ILE A 87 1.99 -0.05 3.88
CA ILE A 87 2.35 -0.80 5.07
C ILE A 87 2.99 -2.10 4.62
N TYR A 88 4.22 -2.36 5.04
CA TYR A 88 4.90 -3.63 4.90
C TYR A 88 4.95 -4.34 6.26
N THR A 89 4.52 -5.60 6.31
CA THR A 89 4.58 -6.45 7.50
C THR A 89 5.46 -7.65 7.21
N SER A 90 6.46 -7.90 8.05
CA SER A 90 7.30 -9.09 7.92
C SER A 90 6.60 -10.33 8.51
N GLY A 91 6.51 -11.40 7.72
CA GLY A 91 5.76 -12.61 8.07
C GLY A 91 6.61 -13.77 8.58
N SER A 92 7.93 -13.72 8.37
CA SER A 92 8.84 -14.82 8.69
C SER A 92 10.20 -14.36 9.19
N GLY A 93 10.98 -15.32 9.71
CA GLY A 93 12.35 -15.10 10.13
C GLY A 93 12.48 -14.20 11.36
N LYS A 94 13.68 -13.61 11.52
CA LYS A 94 14.02 -12.79 12.70
C LYS A 94 13.23 -11.48 12.82
N TYR A 95 12.62 -11.02 11.73
CA TYR A 95 11.85 -9.78 11.67
C TYR A 95 10.34 -10.04 11.67
N LYS A 96 9.90 -11.28 11.92
CA LYS A 96 8.48 -11.62 11.92
C LYS A 96 7.73 -10.75 12.92
N GLY A 97 6.70 -10.06 12.44
CA GLY A 97 5.89 -9.11 13.22
C GLY A 97 6.38 -7.66 13.13
N ASP A 98 7.56 -7.40 12.57
CA ASP A 98 7.99 -6.04 12.28
C ASP A 98 7.09 -5.42 11.21
N VAL A 99 6.82 -4.13 11.36
CA VAL A 99 5.96 -3.35 10.47
C VAL A 99 6.67 -2.06 10.07
N TYR A 100 6.63 -1.73 8.79
CA TYR A 100 6.94 -0.40 8.31
C TYR A 100 5.69 0.23 7.71
N GLU A 101 5.32 1.43 8.18
CA GLU A 101 4.25 2.25 7.63
C GLU A 101 4.84 3.58 7.16
N GLY A 102 4.67 3.91 5.89
CA GLY A 102 5.23 5.16 5.35
C GLY A 102 5.27 5.21 3.85
N GLU A 103 6.17 6.05 3.35
CA GLU A 103 6.39 6.25 1.92
C GLU A 103 7.34 5.21 1.35
N PHE A 104 7.03 4.80 0.12
CA PHE A 104 7.79 3.90 -0.71
C PHE A 104 8.07 4.54 -2.07
N LYS A 105 9.23 4.21 -2.64
CA LYS A 105 9.59 4.56 -4.01
C LYS A 105 10.38 3.41 -4.62
N ASN A 106 9.97 2.98 -5.81
CA ASN A 106 10.59 1.86 -6.51
C ASN A 106 10.82 0.63 -5.61
N GLY A 107 9.81 0.25 -4.82
CA GLY A 107 9.86 -0.90 -3.91
C GLY A 107 10.65 -0.70 -2.61
N ASN A 108 11.29 0.46 -2.41
CA ASN A 108 12.08 0.74 -1.20
C ASN A 108 11.37 1.74 -0.30
N ARG A 109 11.61 1.64 1.02
CA ARG A 109 11.27 2.71 1.98
C ARG A 109 12.02 3.98 1.59
N ASP A 110 11.29 5.03 1.21
CA ASP A 110 11.85 6.30 0.70
C ASP A 110 10.83 7.41 0.98
N GLY A 111 11.22 8.38 1.81
CA GLY A 111 10.32 9.39 2.39
C GLY A 111 10.10 9.18 3.89
N TYR A 112 9.07 9.80 4.44
CA TYR A 112 8.79 9.70 5.88
C TYR A 112 8.07 8.39 6.23
N GLY A 113 8.43 7.78 7.37
CA GLY A 113 7.80 6.55 7.82
C GLY A 113 8.18 6.12 9.23
N THR A 114 7.40 5.18 9.75
CA THR A 114 7.55 4.56 11.07
C THR A 114 7.87 3.08 10.92
N TYR A 115 8.97 2.65 11.52
CA TYR A 115 9.28 1.23 11.71
C TYR A 115 8.89 0.82 13.12
N THR A 116 7.99 -0.14 13.25
CA THR A 116 7.59 -0.77 14.52
C THR A 116 8.19 -2.16 14.57
N PHE A 117 9.04 -2.43 15.56
CA PHE A 117 9.56 -3.77 15.82
C PHE A 117 8.46 -4.67 16.39
N ALA A 118 8.63 -5.99 16.29
CA ALA A 118 7.71 -6.98 16.84
C ALA A 118 7.50 -6.84 18.37
N ASP A 119 8.45 -6.24 19.09
CA ASP A 119 8.32 -5.93 20.53
C ASP A 119 7.53 -4.64 20.82
N GLY A 120 7.11 -3.91 19.78
CA GLY A 120 6.35 -2.67 19.86
C GLY A 120 7.20 -1.40 19.89
N THR A 121 8.53 -1.49 19.98
CA THR A 121 9.44 -0.35 19.88
C THR A 121 9.28 0.32 18.51
N LYS A 122 9.41 1.65 18.45
CA LYS A 122 9.22 2.41 17.21
C LYS A 122 10.40 3.31 16.89
N ILE A 123 10.68 3.43 15.60
CA ILE A 123 11.61 4.42 15.06
C ILE A 123 10.90 5.15 13.92
N GLU A 124 10.84 6.47 14.03
CA GLU A 124 10.20 7.36 13.06
C GLU A 124 11.26 8.27 12.45
N GLY A 125 11.15 8.56 11.15
CA GLY A 125 12.07 9.48 10.51
C GLY A 125 12.02 9.48 9.00
N GLN A 126 13.02 10.11 8.40
CA GLN A 126 13.23 10.12 6.97
C GLN A 126 13.97 8.86 6.55
N TRP A 127 13.47 8.19 5.52
CA TRP A 127 14.05 6.98 4.95
C TRP A 127 14.57 7.27 3.55
N LYS A 128 15.72 6.70 3.20
CA LYS A 128 16.26 6.73 1.84
C LYS A 128 16.81 5.37 1.45
N ASN A 129 16.34 4.83 0.33
CA ASN A 129 16.79 3.54 -0.20
C ASN A 129 16.77 2.43 0.87
N GLY A 130 15.72 2.39 1.69
CA GLY A 130 15.55 1.39 2.73
C GLY A 130 16.28 1.66 4.05
N ARG A 131 17.02 2.78 4.19
CA ARG A 131 17.76 3.13 5.41
C ARG A 131 17.19 4.37 6.07
N LEU A 132 17.12 4.38 7.40
CA LEU A 132 16.80 5.57 8.17
C LEU A 132 17.96 6.57 8.01
N LEU A 133 17.64 7.83 7.75
CA LEU A 133 18.59 8.93 7.79
C LEU A 133 18.74 9.37 9.25
N GLU A 134 19.95 9.31 9.76
CA GLU A 134 20.30 9.90 11.06
C GLU A 134 20.46 11.41 10.85
N ASN A 135 19.81 12.20 11.70
CA ASN A 135 20.07 13.63 11.74
C ASN A 135 21.31 13.82 12.64
N ASP A 136 22.44 14.16 12.02
CA ASP A 136 23.66 14.60 12.73
C ASP A 136 23.44 15.95 13.44
#